data_AF-A0A2Z7AGB4-F1
#
_entry.id   AF-A0A2Z7AGB4-F1
#
_cell.length_a   1.000
_cell.length_b   1.000
_cell.length_c   1.000
_cell.angle_alpha   90.00
_cell.angle_beta   90.00
_cell.angle_gamma   90.00
#
_symmetry.space_group_name_H-M   'P 1'
#
loop_
_entity.id
_entity.type
_entity.pdbx_description
1 polymer ?
#
loop_
_entity_poly.entity_id
_entity_poly.type
_entity_poly.pdbx_seq_one_letter_code
_entity_poly.pdbx_strand_id
1 'polypeptide(L)'
;MATRYICNMAPDPNLSVLMKANDAEVIAHFSVHIAPAIVWGGEMVRRLTQSHQKVRSTRRNFDKASRQHAETVAKLEELEACRARELEEAKTQQELLEAELITEKEARVAEKEAMRAELEEAKARSEQEAERLKGEAREDFLKSPEFDVLLGKRAFRYFKDGLWGCLAQFRAHGYSEEEHPASFLDLQQALARLGDEEEEEEGEQEEGEAGDDAEDNPPPS
;
A
#
# COMPACT_ATOMS: atom_id res chain seq x y z
N MET A 1 1.99 68.13 90.96
CA MET A 1 1.99 68.47 89.50
C MET A 1 1.74 67.24 88.63
N ALA A 2 2.32 66.08 88.97
CA ALA A 2 2.11 64.81 88.25
C ALA A 2 0.63 64.36 88.22
N THR A 3 -0.10 64.50 89.33
CA THR A 3 -1.52 64.14 89.47
C THR A 3 -2.42 64.73 88.38
N ARG A 4 -2.21 66.00 88.00
CA ARG A 4 -3.04 66.70 87.00
C ARG A 4 -2.89 66.13 85.59
N TYR A 5 -1.69 65.70 85.21
CA TYR A 5 -1.43 65.13 83.89
C TYR A 5 -2.00 63.72 83.77
N ILE A 6 -1.89 62.93 84.83
CA ILE A 6 -2.32 61.54 84.83
C ILE A 6 -3.87 61.45 84.86
N CYS A 7 -4.56 62.32 85.60
CA CYS A 7 -6.03 62.39 85.59
C CYS A 7 -6.65 62.71 84.22
N ASN A 8 -5.92 63.39 83.31
CA ASN A 8 -6.38 63.63 81.94
C ASN A 8 -6.29 62.38 81.02
N MET A 9 -5.62 61.33 81.48
CA MET A 9 -5.49 60.05 80.76
C MET A 9 -6.37 58.95 81.38
N ALA A 10 -7.02 59.21 82.52
CA ALA A 10 -7.95 58.25 83.11
C ALA A 10 -9.26 58.24 82.32
N PRO A 11 -9.86 57.06 82.08
CA PRO A 11 -11.25 57.03 81.65
C PRO A 11 -12.14 57.71 82.71
N ASP A 12 -13.15 58.46 82.25
CA ASP A 12 -14.07 59.31 83.04
C ASP A 12 -14.58 58.72 84.37
N PRO A 13 -14.87 57.39 84.50
CA PRO A 13 -15.37 56.81 85.75
C PRO A 13 -14.42 56.92 86.95
N ASN A 14 -13.11 57.09 86.75
CA ASN A 14 -12.11 57.01 87.82
C ASN A 14 -11.67 58.37 88.37
N LEU A 15 -12.07 59.49 87.75
CA LEU A 15 -11.61 60.83 88.13
C LEU A 15 -12.00 61.24 89.56
N SER A 16 -13.19 60.86 90.02
CA SER A 16 -13.70 61.22 91.36
C SER A 16 -12.94 60.54 92.51
N VAL A 17 -12.41 59.33 92.26
CA VAL A 17 -11.58 58.54 93.20
C VAL A 17 -10.14 59.06 93.17
N LEU A 18 -9.62 59.38 91.98
CA LEU A 18 -8.25 59.88 91.79
C LEU A 18 -8.04 61.31 92.31
N MET A 19 -9.07 62.17 92.31
CA MET A 19 -8.99 63.55 92.81
C MET A 19 -8.82 63.66 94.35
N LYS A 20 -9.12 62.59 95.10
CA LYS A 20 -9.00 62.54 96.57
C LYS A 20 -7.79 61.75 97.06
N ALA A 21 -7.11 61.04 96.17
CA ALA A 21 -5.96 60.19 96.46
C ALA A 21 -4.67 61.01 96.49
N ASN A 22 -3.68 60.59 97.28
CA ASN A 22 -2.36 61.22 97.23
C ASN A 22 -1.60 60.83 95.94
N ASP A 23 -0.53 61.55 95.61
CA ASP A 23 0.23 61.33 94.37
C ASP A 23 0.73 59.87 94.22
N ALA A 24 1.06 59.19 95.32
CA ALA A 24 1.53 57.80 95.30
C ALA A 24 0.41 56.81 94.95
N GLU A 25 -0.79 57.00 95.51
CA GLU A 25 -1.98 56.19 95.24
C GLU A 25 -2.48 56.37 93.80
N VAL A 26 -2.44 57.60 93.28
CA VAL A 26 -2.75 57.89 91.88
C VAL A 26 -1.80 57.14 90.96
N ILE A 27 -0.48 57.28 91.16
CA ILE A 27 0.52 56.57 90.32
C ILE A 27 0.33 55.05 90.42
N ALA A 28 0.03 54.51 91.60
CA ALA A 28 -0.21 53.08 91.79
C ALA A 28 -1.45 52.60 91.01
N HIS A 29 -2.57 53.31 91.09
CA HIS A 29 -3.81 52.99 90.36
C HIS A 29 -3.60 53.00 88.84
N PHE A 30 -2.95 54.04 88.31
CA PHE A 30 -2.62 54.10 86.88
C PHE A 30 -1.66 52.99 86.44
N SER A 31 -0.68 52.66 87.26
CA SER A 31 0.26 51.56 86.98
C SER A 31 -0.45 50.21 86.89
N VAL A 32 -1.43 49.95 87.77
CA VAL A 32 -2.24 48.73 87.76
C VAL A 32 -3.10 48.64 86.49
N HIS A 33 -3.66 49.76 86.01
CA HIS A 33 -4.51 49.75 84.82
C HIS A 33 -3.77 49.82 83.49
N ILE A 34 -2.59 50.45 83.44
CA ILE A 34 -1.81 50.57 82.20
C ILE A 34 -1.03 49.28 81.88
N ALA A 35 -0.61 48.51 82.89
CA ALA A 35 0.19 47.31 82.69
C ALA A 35 -0.52 46.24 81.83
N PRO A 36 -1.80 45.88 82.08
CA PRO A 36 -2.53 44.96 81.20
C PRO A 36 -2.66 45.51 79.77
N ALA A 37 -2.93 46.80 79.59
CA ALA A 37 -3.09 47.41 78.28
C ALA A 37 -1.80 47.34 77.45
N ILE A 38 -0.63 47.52 78.07
CA ILE A 38 0.68 47.39 77.41
C ILE A 38 0.92 45.93 76.99
N VAL A 39 0.64 44.96 77.88
CA VAL A 39 0.82 43.53 77.58
C VAL A 39 -0.08 43.08 76.43
N TRP A 40 -1.38 43.44 76.47
CA TRP A 40 -2.33 43.13 75.40
C TRP A 40 -2.01 43.86 74.10
N GLY A 41 -1.60 45.12 74.16
CA GLY A 41 -1.15 45.89 73.00
C GLY A 41 0.06 45.25 72.32
N GLY A 42 1.07 44.83 73.09
CA GLY A 42 2.24 44.12 72.58
C GLY A 42 1.88 42.79 71.91
N GLU A 43 0.98 42.01 72.50
CA GLU A 43 0.52 40.73 71.95
C GLU A 43 -0.26 40.90 70.64
N MET A 44 -1.11 41.94 70.52
CA MET A 44 -1.79 42.25 69.25
C MET A 44 -0.80 42.62 68.15
N VAL A 45 0.18 43.49 68.45
CA VAL A 45 1.22 43.87 67.49
C VAL A 45 2.03 42.65 67.05
N ARG A 46 2.35 41.73 67.99
CA ARG A 46 3.06 40.48 67.69
C ARG A 46 2.26 39.60 66.72
N ARG A 47 0.98 39.36 67.00
CA ARG A 47 0.10 38.55 66.12
C ARG A 47 -0.08 39.18 64.75
N LEU A 48 -0.30 40.49 64.70
CA LEU A 48 -0.44 41.22 63.44
C LEU A 48 0.84 41.15 62.61
N THR A 49 2.00 41.33 63.24
CA THR A 49 3.31 41.25 62.57
C THR A 49 3.53 39.84 62.01
N GLN A 50 3.23 38.81 62.80
CA GLN A 50 3.36 37.42 62.36
C GLN A 50 2.40 37.09 61.19
N SER A 51 1.15 37.56 61.27
CA SER A 51 0.17 37.39 60.18
C SER A 51 0.62 38.08 58.91
N HIS A 52 1.06 39.34 59.01
CA HIS A 52 1.55 40.10 57.88
C HIS A 52 2.82 39.48 57.25
N GLN A 53 3.73 38.94 58.06
CA GLN A 53 4.90 38.21 57.56
C GLN A 53 4.49 36.95 56.79
N LYS A 54 3.50 36.18 57.28
CA LYS A 54 2.94 35.02 56.56
C LYS A 54 2.30 35.42 55.23
N VAL A 55 1.51 36.49 55.21
CA VAL A 55 0.90 37.01 53.96
C VAL A 55 1.98 37.44 52.96
N ARG A 56 3.06 38.07 53.44
CA ARG A 56 4.18 38.44 52.57
C ARG A 56 4.92 37.23 52.00
N SER A 57 5.11 36.17 52.78
CA SER A 57 5.77 34.96 52.27
C SER A 57 4.89 34.22 51.26
N THR A 58 3.59 34.08 51.53
CA THR A 58 2.66 33.46 50.57
C THR A 58 2.57 34.26 49.28
N ARG A 59 2.50 35.59 49.36
CA ARG A 59 2.49 36.46 48.17
C ARG A 59 3.77 36.30 47.33
N ARG A 60 4.94 36.28 47.96
CA ARG A 60 6.21 36.03 47.23
C ARG A 60 6.22 34.67 46.53
N ASN A 61 5.69 33.63 47.20
CA ASN A 61 5.60 32.30 46.61
C ASN A 61 4.63 32.28 45.42
N PHE A 62 3.48 32.98 45.54
CA PHE A 62 2.53 33.15 44.45
C PHE A 62 3.16 33.89 43.26
N ASP A 63 3.83 35.02 43.51
CA ASP A 63 4.50 35.79 42.45
C ASP A 63 5.55 34.94 41.73
N LYS A 64 6.29 34.10 42.46
CA LYS A 64 7.24 33.15 41.88
C LYS A 64 6.54 32.10 41.02
N ALA A 65 5.48 31.48 41.52
CA ALA A 65 4.71 30.48 40.78
C ALA A 65 4.06 31.07 39.52
N SER A 66 3.55 32.30 39.61
CA SER A 66 2.95 33.02 38.48
C SER A 66 3.98 33.31 37.38
N ARG A 67 5.20 33.70 37.74
CA ARG A 67 6.30 33.86 36.75
C ARG A 67 6.65 32.55 36.08
N GLN A 68 6.80 31.47 36.85
CA GLN A 68 7.08 30.14 36.30
C GLN A 68 5.95 29.68 35.35
N HIS A 69 4.69 29.95 35.71
CA HIS A 69 3.56 29.65 34.84
C HIS A 69 3.63 30.44 33.53
N ALA A 70 3.89 31.75 33.59
CA ALA A 70 4.06 32.58 32.39
C ALA A 70 5.19 32.07 31.48
N GLU A 71 6.33 31.67 32.07
CA GLU A 71 7.44 31.07 31.32
C GLU A 71 7.03 29.74 30.66
N THR A 72 6.28 28.88 31.35
CA THR A 72 5.80 27.63 30.76
C THR A 72 4.76 27.84 29.67
N VAL A 73 3.90 28.85 29.80
CA VAL A 73 2.90 29.21 28.78
C VAL A 73 3.59 29.75 27.54
N ALA A 74 4.58 30.64 27.68
CA ALA A 74 5.36 31.13 26.55
C ALA A 74 6.06 30.01 25.78
N LYS A 75 6.66 29.04 26.48
CA LYS A 75 7.27 27.85 25.83
C LYS A 75 6.25 26.96 25.12
N LEU A 76 5.03 26.86 25.64
CA LEU A 76 3.97 26.08 25.03
C LEU A 76 3.48 26.77 23.73
N GLU A 77 3.30 28.08 23.75
CA GLU A 77 2.97 28.88 22.56
C GLU A 77 4.07 28.74 21.48
N GLU A 78 5.34 28.77 21.86
CA GLU A 78 6.46 28.52 20.94
C GLU A 78 6.40 27.11 20.31
N LEU A 79 6.12 26.08 21.12
CA LEU A 79 5.99 24.70 20.62
C LEU A 79 4.77 24.53 19.70
N GLU A 80 3.64 25.18 20.00
CA GLU A 80 2.47 25.18 19.13
C GLU A 80 2.75 25.85 17.79
N ALA A 81 3.48 26.99 17.80
CA ALA A 81 3.91 27.65 16.58
C ALA A 81 4.89 26.78 15.77
N CYS A 82 5.82 26.06 16.42
CA CYS A 82 6.69 25.10 15.75
C CYS A 82 5.90 23.95 15.12
N ARG A 83 4.97 23.34 15.85
CA ARG A 83 4.10 22.28 15.33
C ARG A 83 3.26 22.74 14.14
N ALA A 84 2.74 23.96 14.18
CA ALA A 84 1.98 24.51 13.05
C ALA A 84 2.86 24.63 11.79
N ARG A 85 4.12 25.06 11.93
CA ARG A 85 5.07 25.11 10.82
C ARG A 85 5.41 23.72 10.30
N GLU A 86 5.76 22.79 11.17
CA GLU A 86 6.07 21.40 10.81
C GLU A 86 4.90 20.72 10.08
N LEU A 87 3.67 21.00 10.50
CA LEU A 87 2.47 20.46 9.87
C LEU A 87 2.26 21.02 8.46
N GLU A 88 2.48 22.32 8.24
CA GLU A 88 2.42 22.89 6.90
C GLU A 88 3.57 22.41 6.02
N GLU A 89 4.79 22.31 6.54
CA GLU A 89 5.93 21.72 5.83
C GLU A 89 5.64 20.27 5.42
N ALA A 90 5.12 19.44 6.34
CA ALA A 90 4.75 18.06 6.06
C ALA A 90 3.65 17.95 4.99
N LYS A 91 2.64 18.83 5.02
CA LYS A 91 1.62 18.90 3.97
C LYS A 91 2.23 19.24 2.61
N THR A 92 3.10 20.25 2.54
CA THR A 92 3.75 20.61 1.27
C THR A 92 4.62 19.48 0.74
N GLN A 93 5.32 18.76 1.60
CA GLN A 93 6.10 17.57 1.21
C GLN A 93 5.19 16.45 0.71
N GLN A 94 4.06 16.22 1.38
CA GLN A 94 3.07 15.23 0.93
C GLN A 94 2.51 15.59 -0.45
N GLU A 95 2.10 16.83 -0.67
CA GLU A 95 1.59 17.30 -1.97
C GLU A 95 2.64 17.15 -3.09
N LEU A 96 3.92 17.43 -2.80
CA LEU A 96 5.02 17.21 -3.74
C LEU A 96 5.20 15.73 -4.08
N LEU A 97 5.24 14.85 -3.08
CA LEU A 97 5.39 13.40 -3.29
C LEU A 97 4.18 12.80 -4.01
N GLU A 98 2.96 13.28 -3.73
CA GLU A 98 1.75 12.86 -4.44
C GLU A 98 1.81 13.27 -5.91
N ALA A 99 2.28 14.48 -6.22
CA ALA A 99 2.50 14.92 -7.60
C ALA A 99 3.56 14.08 -8.32
N GLU A 100 4.71 13.82 -7.69
CA GLU A 100 5.75 12.94 -8.25
C GLU A 100 5.21 11.53 -8.52
N LEU A 101 4.46 10.96 -7.57
CA LEU A 101 3.88 9.63 -7.69
C LEU A 101 2.86 9.55 -8.85
N ILE A 102 2.07 10.60 -9.07
CA ILE A 102 1.16 10.66 -10.24
C ILE A 102 1.97 10.63 -11.53
N THR A 103 3.01 11.45 -11.65
CA THR A 103 3.86 11.46 -12.86
C THR A 103 4.58 10.13 -13.10
N GLU A 104 5.06 9.47 -12.04
CA GLU A 104 5.69 8.16 -12.14
C GLU A 104 4.69 7.09 -12.58
N LYS A 105 3.46 7.12 -12.04
CA LYS A 105 2.40 6.19 -12.46
C LYS A 105 2.05 6.37 -13.93
N GLU A 106 1.94 7.59 -14.41
CA GLU A 106 1.67 7.89 -15.83
C GLU A 106 2.81 7.38 -16.72
N ALA A 107 4.07 7.65 -16.35
CA ALA A 107 5.24 7.14 -17.08
C ALA A 107 5.25 5.60 -17.11
N ARG A 108 4.92 4.94 -16.00
CA ARG A 108 4.87 3.48 -15.91
C ARG A 108 3.70 2.86 -16.69
N VAL A 109 2.60 3.59 -16.85
CA VAL A 109 1.51 3.18 -17.76
C VAL A 109 1.98 3.28 -19.21
N ALA A 110 2.61 4.40 -19.60
CA ALA A 110 3.15 4.59 -20.94
C ALA A 110 4.21 3.52 -21.29
N GLU A 111 5.11 3.19 -20.35
CA GLU A 111 6.09 2.11 -20.50
C GLU A 111 5.41 0.76 -20.74
N LYS A 112 4.40 0.41 -19.94
CA LYS A 112 3.64 -0.84 -20.11
C LYS A 112 2.90 -0.90 -21.44
N GLU A 113 2.37 0.22 -21.91
CA GLU A 113 1.70 0.30 -23.22
C GLU A 113 2.71 0.13 -24.36
N ALA A 114 3.90 0.75 -24.27
CA ALA A 114 4.97 0.56 -25.23
C ALA A 114 5.45 -0.91 -25.27
N MET A 115 5.70 -1.51 -24.11
CA MET A 115 6.09 -2.93 -24.03
C MET A 115 5.02 -3.87 -24.60
N ARG A 116 3.73 -3.56 -24.40
CA ARG A 116 2.64 -4.33 -25.01
C ARG A 116 2.62 -4.18 -26.53
N ALA A 117 2.82 -2.97 -27.05
CA ALA A 117 2.88 -2.72 -28.49
C ALA A 117 4.06 -3.47 -29.14
N GLU A 118 5.25 -3.43 -28.53
CA GLU A 118 6.41 -4.19 -29.01
C GLU A 118 6.16 -5.70 -28.99
N LEU A 119 5.48 -6.22 -27.97
CA LEU A 119 5.14 -7.63 -27.86
C LEU A 119 4.16 -8.05 -28.97
N GLU A 120 3.12 -7.26 -29.24
CA GLU A 120 2.18 -7.51 -30.33
C GLU A 120 2.86 -7.43 -31.70
N GLU A 121 3.79 -6.49 -31.91
CA GLU A 121 4.59 -6.43 -33.13
C GLU A 121 5.49 -7.66 -33.29
N ALA A 122 6.16 -8.08 -32.22
CA ALA A 122 7.02 -9.27 -32.23
C ALA A 122 6.21 -10.55 -32.52
N LYS A 123 4.99 -10.66 -31.96
CA LYS A 123 4.05 -11.74 -32.29
C LYS A 123 3.68 -11.73 -33.76
N ALA A 124 3.27 -10.59 -34.29
CA ALA A 124 2.89 -10.47 -35.71
C ALA A 124 4.06 -10.84 -36.65
N ARG A 125 5.29 -10.42 -36.32
CA ARG A 125 6.49 -10.82 -37.07
C ARG A 125 6.74 -12.32 -37.00
N SER A 126 6.61 -12.92 -35.80
CA SER A 126 6.76 -14.37 -35.61
C SER A 126 5.72 -15.17 -36.41
N GLU A 127 4.45 -14.75 -36.38
CA GLU A 127 3.38 -15.37 -37.16
C GLU A 127 3.66 -15.26 -38.67
N GLN A 128 4.05 -14.08 -39.14
CA GLN A 128 4.42 -13.86 -40.53
C GLN A 128 5.61 -14.74 -40.96
N GLU A 129 6.64 -14.86 -40.12
CA GLU A 129 7.79 -15.73 -40.39
C GLU A 129 7.40 -17.21 -40.42
N ALA A 130 6.53 -17.66 -39.51
CA ALA A 130 6.01 -19.01 -39.49
C ALA A 130 5.21 -19.32 -40.77
N GLU A 131 4.36 -18.40 -41.23
CA GLU A 131 3.65 -18.53 -42.51
C GLU A 131 4.60 -18.57 -43.70
N ARG A 132 5.62 -17.71 -43.73
CA ARG A 132 6.66 -17.70 -44.78
C ARG A 132 7.39 -19.03 -44.82
N LEU A 133 7.88 -19.52 -43.68
CA LEU A 133 8.60 -20.79 -43.57
C LEU A 133 7.71 -21.98 -43.95
N LYS A 134 6.42 -21.97 -43.59
CA LYS A 134 5.47 -22.98 -44.03
C LYS A 134 5.24 -22.96 -45.54
N GLY A 135 5.21 -21.78 -46.15
CA GLY A 135 5.15 -21.61 -47.61
C GLY A 135 6.39 -22.17 -48.28
N GLU A 136 7.57 -21.81 -47.79
CA GLU A 136 8.87 -22.29 -48.29
C GLU A 136 8.99 -23.81 -48.16
N ALA A 137 8.70 -24.39 -47.00
CA ALA A 137 8.74 -25.83 -46.79
C ALA A 137 7.78 -26.59 -47.72
N ARG A 138 6.59 -26.03 -48.00
CA ARG A 138 5.65 -26.60 -48.98
C ARG A 138 6.19 -26.54 -50.39
N GLU A 139 6.78 -25.42 -50.79
CA GLU A 139 7.38 -25.25 -52.11
C GLU A 139 8.58 -26.17 -52.32
N ASP A 140 9.44 -26.30 -51.31
CA ASP A 140 10.59 -27.20 -51.32
C ASP A 140 10.15 -28.66 -51.40
N PHE A 141 9.11 -29.05 -50.67
CA PHE A 141 8.50 -30.38 -50.79
C PHE A 141 7.94 -30.64 -52.20
N LEU A 142 7.23 -29.68 -52.79
CA LEU A 142 6.70 -29.83 -54.16
C LEU A 142 7.80 -29.97 -55.23
N LYS A 143 8.99 -29.40 -54.97
CA LYS A 143 10.16 -29.55 -55.84
C LYS A 143 10.99 -30.79 -55.53
N SER A 144 10.70 -31.50 -54.44
CA SER A 144 11.48 -32.66 -54.03
C SER A 144 11.10 -33.89 -54.89
N PRO A 145 12.05 -34.81 -55.13
CA PRO A 145 11.75 -36.05 -55.84
C PRO A 145 10.79 -36.95 -55.03
N GLU A 146 10.69 -36.77 -53.71
CA GLU A 146 9.75 -37.50 -52.86
C GLU A 146 8.30 -37.19 -53.24
N PHE A 147 8.00 -35.94 -53.60
CA PHE A 147 6.68 -35.56 -54.10
C PHE A 147 6.34 -36.25 -55.42
N ASP A 148 7.27 -36.31 -56.38
CA ASP A 148 7.07 -37.00 -57.66
C ASP A 148 6.81 -38.50 -57.46
N VAL A 149 7.53 -39.13 -56.53
CA VAL A 149 7.29 -40.53 -56.14
C VAL A 149 5.88 -40.66 -55.57
N LEU A 150 5.50 -39.86 -54.56
CA LEU A 150 4.17 -39.92 -53.95
C LEU A 150 3.04 -39.64 -54.94
N LEU A 151 3.23 -38.68 -55.84
CA LEU A 151 2.28 -38.35 -56.90
C LEU A 151 2.14 -39.50 -57.89
N GLY A 152 3.25 -40.09 -58.32
CA GLY A 152 3.29 -41.28 -59.17
C GLY A 152 2.55 -42.46 -58.54
N LYS A 153 2.85 -42.76 -57.27
CA LYS A 153 2.15 -43.79 -56.49
C LYS A 153 0.64 -43.54 -56.45
N ARG A 154 0.22 -42.30 -56.16
CA ARG A 154 -1.19 -41.94 -56.09
C ARG A 154 -1.89 -42.02 -57.46
N ALA A 155 -1.27 -41.52 -58.51
CA ALA A 155 -1.79 -41.59 -59.87
C ALA A 155 -1.93 -43.04 -60.35
N PHE A 156 -0.95 -43.89 -60.01
CA PHE A 156 -0.99 -45.31 -60.31
C PHE A 156 -2.17 -46.01 -59.60
N ARG A 157 -2.40 -45.73 -58.32
CA ARG A 157 -3.58 -46.24 -57.59
C ARG A 157 -4.89 -45.87 -58.31
N TYR A 158 -5.08 -44.59 -58.65
CA TYR A 158 -6.27 -44.16 -59.40
C TYR A 158 -6.41 -44.83 -60.78
N PHE A 159 -5.30 -44.97 -61.52
CA PHE A 159 -5.31 -45.65 -62.81
C PHE A 159 -5.73 -47.11 -62.66
N LYS A 160 -5.13 -47.82 -61.69
CA LYS A 160 -5.44 -49.22 -61.37
C LYS A 160 -6.93 -49.37 -61.04
N ASP A 161 -7.44 -48.58 -60.10
CA ASP A 161 -8.83 -48.66 -59.65
C ASP A 161 -9.83 -48.30 -60.77
N GLY A 162 -9.52 -47.26 -61.55
CA GLY A 162 -10.34 -46.86 -62.70
C GLY A 162 -10.36 -47.91 -63.81
N LEU A 163 -9.21 -48.50 -64.13
CA LEU A 163 -9.09 -49.58 -65.12
C LEU A 163 -9.93 -50.80 -64.70
N TRP A 164 -9.81 -51.23 -63.45
CA TRP A 164 -10.59 -52.34 -62.91
C TRP A 164 -12.09 -52.02 -62.86
N GLY A 165 -12.47 -50.78 -62.54
CA GLY A 165 -13.85 -50.32 -62.62
C GLY A 165 -14.43 -50.39 -64.04
N CYS A 166 -13.69 -49.91 -65.04
CA CYS A 166 -14.08 -50.01 -66.46
C CYS A 166 -14.18 -51.47 -66.92
N LEU A 167 -13.22 -52.31 -66.55
CA LEU A 167 -13.25 -53.75 -66.84
C LEU A 167 -14.49 -54.43 -66.25
N ALA A 168 -14.84 -54.11 -65.01
CA ALA A 168 -16.05 -54.61 -64.38
C ALA A 168 -17.31 -54.23 -65.17
N GLN A 169 -17.38 -53.00 -65.70
CA GLN A 169 -18.50 -52.56 -66.55
C GLN A 169 -18.56 -53.33 -67.87
N PHE A 170 -17.44 -53.51 -68.57
CA PHE A 170 -17.41 -54.28 -69.81
C PHE A 170 -17.90 -55.72 -69.57
N ARG A 171 -17.40 -56.37 -68.52
CA ARG A 171 -17.82 -57.73 -68.13
C ARG A 171 -19.33 -57.79 -67.86
N ALA A 172 -19.90 -56.76 -67.23
CA ALA A 172 -21.35 -56.66 -67.00
C ALA A 172 -22.17 -56.51 -68.30
N HIS A 173 -21.57 -55.98 -69.38
CA HIS A 173 -22.17 -55.83 -70.70
C HIS A 173 -21.93 -57.02 -71.66
N GLY A 174 -21.42 -58.15 -71.15
CA GLY A 174 -21.24 -59.37 -71.93
C GLY A 174 -19.86 -59.52 -72.58
N TYR A 175 -18.89 -58.70 -72.17
CA TYR A 175 -17.50 -58.83 -72.59
C TYR A 175 -16.83 -60.07 -71.96
N SER A 176 -16.21 -60.95 -72.76
CA SER A 176 -15.40 -62.08 -72.27
C SER A 176 -13.91 -61.91 -72.64
N GLU A 177 -13.01 -62.21 -71.69
CA GLU A 177 -11.57 -61.99 -71.83
C GLU A 177 -10.90 -62.86 -72.89
N GLU A 178 -11.59 -63.89 -73.40
CA GLU A 178 -11.11 -64.73 -74.51
C GLU A 178 -11.00 -63.97 -75.85
N GLU A 179 -11.66 -62.82 -76.00
CA GLU A 179 -11.62 -62.00 -77.22
C GLU A 179 -10.47 -60.98 -77.28
N HIS A 180 -9.65 -60.87 -76.22
CA HIS A 180 -8.54 -59.91 -76.18
C HIS A 180 -7.24 -60.44 -76.80
N PRO A 181 -6.41 -59.56 -77.40
CA PRO A 181 -5.03 -59.90 -77.71
C PRO A 181 -4.25 -60.21 -76.42
N ALA A 182 -3.34 -61.20 -76.48
CA ALA A 182 -2.57 -61.68 -75.32
C ALA A 182 -1.90 -60.57 -74.48
N SER A 183 -1.52 -59.46 -75.12
CA SER A 183 -0.94 -58.27 -74.50
C SER A 183 -1.82 -57.60 -73.42
N PHE A 184 -3.14 -57.80 -73.42
CA PHE A 184 -4.04 -57.22 -72.41
C PHE A 184 -4.03 -58.01 -71.09
N LEU A 185 -3.94 -59.34 -71.17
CA LEU A 185 -3.84 -60.21 -69.99
C LEU A 185 -2.47 -60.06 -69.32
N ASP A 186 -1.41 -59.92 -70.11
CA ASP A 186 -0.06 -59.61 -69.60
C ASP A 186 -0.03 -58.27 -68.84
N LEU A 187 -0.78 -57.27 -69.32
CA LEU A 187 -0.93 -55.96 -68.67
C LEU A 187 -1.65 -56.07 -67.32
N GLN A 188 -2.78 -56.78 -67.24
CA GLN A 188 -3.51 -57.01 -65.98
C GLN A 188 -2.62 -57.69 -64.93
N GLN A 189 -1.83 -58.69 -65.35
CA GLN A 189 -0.96 -59.45 -64.45
C GLN A 189 0.24 -58.62 -63.98
N ALA A 190 0.83 -57.80 -64.87
CA ALA A 190 1.89 -56.87 -64.50
C ALA A 190 1.39 -55.79 -63.53
N LEU A 191 0.17 -55.27 -63.73
CA LEU A 191 -0.44 -54.27 -62.85
C LEU A 191 -0.77 -54.83 -61.46
N ALA A 192 -1.23 -56.08 -61.37
CA ALA A 192 -1.49 -56.74 -60.09
C ALA A 192 -0.20 -56.93 -59.27
N ARG A 193 0.91 -57.32 -59.93
CA ARG A 193 2.21 -57.51 -59.28
C ARG A 193 2.85 -56.21 -58.78
N LEU A 194 2.75 -55.13 -59.57
CA LEU A 194 3.35 -53.83 -59.23
C LEU A 194 2.63 -53.13 -58.07
N GLY A 195 1.37 -53.48 -57.79
CA GLY A 195 0.57 -52.89 -56.72
C GLY A 195 0.82 -53.48 -55.32
N ASP A 196 1.28 -54.73 -55.23
CA ASP A 196 1.48 -55.45 -53.96
C ASP A 196 2.84 -55.13 -53.29
N GLU A 197 3.80 -54.53 -54.02
CA GLU A 197 5.14 -54.19 -53.50
C GLU A 197 5.20 -52.85 -52.72
N GLU A 198 4.11 -52.08 -52.61
CA GLU A 198 4.13 -50.69 -52.08
C GLU A 198 3.16 -50.38 -50.92
N GLU A 199 2.47 -51.35 -50.33
CA GLU A 199 1.51 -51.13 -49.21
C GLU A 199 2.15 -51.02 -47.80
N GLU A 200 3.48 -51.04 -47.65
CA GLU A 200 4.13 -51.15 -46.33
C GLU A 200 4.35 -49.84 -45.53
N GLU A 201 4.02 -48.64 -46.02
CA GLU A 201 4.25 -47.39 -45.25
C GLU A 201 3.08 -46.38 -45.31
N GLU A 202 1.86 -46.81 -44.94
CA GLU A 202 0.82 -45.89 -44.46
C GLU A 202 0.41 -46.28 -43.05
N GLY A 203 1.17 -45.81 -42.06
CA GLY A 203 0.82 -45.97 -40.65
C GLY A 203 1.74 -45.18 -39.75
N GLU A 204 1.48 -43.87 -39.62
CA GLU A 204 1.73 -43.08 -38.41
C GLU A 204 1.23 -41.64 -38.61
N GLN A 205 -0.06 -41.43 -38.32
CA GLN A 205 -0.60 -40.12 -37.96
C GLN A 205 -1.72 -40.34 -36.94
N GLU A 206 -1.33 -40.40 -35.66
CA GLU A 206 -2.06 -39.80 -34.53
C GLU A 206 -1.25 -40.01 -33.24
N GLU A 207 -0.53 -38.98 -32.80
CA GLU A 207 -0.45 -38.66 -31.37
C GLU A 207 -0.52 -37.14 -31.24
N GLY A 208 -1.76 -36.65 -31.31
CA GLY A 208 -2.13 -35.49 -30.53
C GLY A 208 -2.77 -36.00 -29.25
N GLU A 209 -2.00 -36.12 -28.17
CA GLU A 209 -2.57 -36.00 -26.84
C GLU A 209 -1.80 -34.95 -26.07
N ALA A 210 -2.55 -33.92 -25.71
CA ALA A 210 -2.12 -32.82 -24.88
C ALA A 210 -1.61 -33.38 -23.56
N GLY A 211 -0.34 -33.09 -23.23
CA GLY A 211 0.12 -33.14 -21.85
C GLY A 211 -0.58 -32.02 -21.09
N ASP A 212 -1.78 -32.33 -20.58
CA ASP A 212 -2.45 -31.53 -19.58
C ASP A 212 -1.89 -31.91 -18.20
N ASP A 213 -1.34 -30.87 -17.60
CA ASP A 213 -0.82 -30.65 -16.27
C ASP A 213 -0.80 -31.77 -15.23
N ALA A 214 0.41 -31.90 -14.68
CA ALA A 214 0.70 -32.44 -13.38
C ALA A 214 -0.29 -31.96 -12.32
N GLU A 215 -0.94 -32.91 -11.68
CA GLU A 215 -1.62 -32.75 -10.40
C GLU A 215 -0.56 -32.47 -9.32
N ASP A 216 -0.07 -31.24 -9.27
CA ASP A 216 0.76 -30.73 -8.18
C ASP A 216 -0.07 -29.70 -7.40
N ASN A 217 -0.65 -30.18 -6.30
CA ASN A 217 -1.38 -29.38 -5.31
C ASN A 217 -0.46 -28.29 -4.71
N PRO A 218 -0.91 -27.02 -4.63
CA PRO A 218 -0.51 -26.13 -3.56
C PRO A 218 -1.69 -25.80 -2.62
N PRO A 219 -1.42 -25.58 -1.32
CA PRO A 219 -2.45 -25.44 -0.30
C PRO A 219 -3.09 -24.04 -0.31
N PRO A 220 -4.29 -23.90 0.28
CA PRO A 220 -4.58 -22.65 0.96
C PRO A 220 -5.20 -22.79 2.37
N SER A 221 -4.63 -21.97 3.28
CA SER A 221 -5.05 -21.53 4.63
C SER A 221 -4.65 -22.36 5.84
#